data_AF-A0A436R6M6-F1
#
_entry.id   AF-A0A436R6M6-F1
#
_cell.length_a   1.000
_cell.length_b   1.000
_cell.length_c   1.000
_cell.angle_alpha   90.00
_cell.angle_beta   90.00
_cell.angle_gamma   90.00
#
_symmetry.space_group_name_H-M   'P 1'
#
loop_
_entity.id
_entity.type
_entity.pdbx_description
1 polymer ?
#
loop_
_entity_poly.entity_id
_entity_poly.type
_entity_poly.pdbx_seq_one_letter_code
_entity_poly.pdbx_strand_id
1 'polypeptide(L)' 'KDGFEKKLEITDVVYETPQGITITVPKPTEITVSGIDKQQVGQVAAEIREYRGPEPYKGKGVRYADERIVRKEGKKK' A
#
# COMPACT_ATOMS: atom_id res chain seq x y z
N LYS A 1 22.12 6.37 -1.69
CA LYS A 1 21.44 5.62 -0.60
C LYS A 1 19.94 5.46 -0.91
N ASP A 2 19.63 5.24 -2.19
CA ASP A 2 18.95 4.05 -2.74
C ASP A 2 17.78 3.53 -1.91
N GLY A 3 16.66 4.25 -2.03
CA GLY A 3 15.36 3.90 -1.46
C GLY A 3 14.61 2.90 -2.33
N PHE A 4 14.01 1.91 -1.68
CA PHE A 4 13.25 0.81 -2.27
C PHE A 4 11.77 1.20 -2.50
N GLU A 5 11.24 0.92 -3.69
CA GLU A 5 9.87 1.26 -4.16
C GLU A 5 8.81 0.18 -3.82
N LYS A 6 7.57 0.60 -3.52
CA LYS A 6 6.34 -0.24 -3.52
C LYS A 6 5.11 0.53 -4.06
N LYS A 7 3.99 -0.17 -4.35
CA LYS A 7 2.99 0.17 -5.41
C LYS A 7 1.48 -0.14 -5.12
N LEU A 8 0.54 0.84 -4.90
CA LEU A 8 -0.94 0.74 -4.60
C LEU A 8 -1.88 1.95 -5.06
N GLU A 9 -3.25 1.92 -5.00
CA GLU A 9 -4.24 3.07 -5.26
C GLU A 9 -5.53 3.14 -4.37
N ILE A 10 -6.16 4.34 -4.20
CA ILE A 10 -7.63 4.63 -4.02
C ILE A 10 -8.06 6.15 -4.12
N THR A 11 -9.34 6.45 -4.47
CA THR A 11 -10.01 7.79 -4.51
C THR A 11 -10.74 8.20 -3.21
N ASP A 12 -10.59 9.49 -2.82
CA ASP A 12 -11.16 10.25 -1.69
C ASP A 12 -10.83 9.73 -0.27
N VAL A 13 -9.53 9.61 0.02
CA VAL A 13 -8.99 9.53 1.38
C VAL A 13 -8.03 10.70 1.56
N VAL A 14 -8.38 11.67 2.41
CA VAL A 14 -7.47 12.74 2.83
C VAL A 14 -6.56 12.15 3.90
N TYR A 15 -5.38 11.70 3.49
CA TYR A 15 -4.36 11.19 4.40
C TYR A 15 -3.36 12.30 4.70
N GLU A 16 -3.37 12.80 5.93
CA GLU A 16 -2.39 13.79 6.39
C GLU A 16 -1.03 13.11 6.55
N THR A 17 -0.10 13.43 5.65
CA THR A 17 1.25 12.89 5.70
C THR A 17 2.01 13.48 6.90
N PRO A 18 2.53 12.65 7.82
CA PRO A 18 3.35 13.14 8.92
C PRO A 18 4.67 13.77 8.40
N GLN A 19 5.22 14.71 9.16
CA GLN A 19 6.41 15.44 8.75
C GLN A 19 7.60 14.50 8.49
N GLY A 20 8.25 14.67 7.34
CA GLY A 20 9.41 13.85 6.95
C GLY A 20 9.05 12.57 6.18
N ILE A 21 7.77 12.37 5.86
CA ILE A 21 7.29 11.34 4.93
C ILE A 21 6.86 11.99 3.62
N THR A 22 7.29 11.42 2.49
CA THR A 22 6.90 11.78 1.13
C THR A 22 6.16 10.61 0.51
N ILE A 23 4.95 10.86 0.01
CA ILE A 23 4.15 9.88 -0.71
C ILE A 23 4.08 10.30 -2.18
N THR A 24 4.44 9.41 -3.09
CA THR A 24 4.37 9.61 -4.54
C THR A 24 3.51 8.54 -5.18
N VAL A 25 2.66 8.95 -6.13
CA VAL A 25 1.77 8.06 -6.87
C VAL A 25 2.15 8.08 -8.36
N PRO A 26 3.20 7.35 -8.79
CA PRO A 26 3.68 7.43 -10.17
C PRO A 26 2.72 6.77 -11.17
N LYS A 27 1.86 5.84 -10.71
CA LYS A 27 0.84 5.18 -11.53
C LYS A 27 -0.44 5.03 -10.73
N PRO A 28 -1.57 4.84 -11.44
CA PRO A 28 -2.80 4.27 -10.95
C PRO A 28 -2.56 3.35 -9.77
N THR A 29 -1.99 2.21 -10.13
CA THR A 29 -1.72 1.05 -9.31
C THR A 29 -0.56 1.18 -8.32
N GLU A 30 0.14 2.33 -8.24
CA GLU A 30 1.41 2.53 -7.51
C GLU A 30 1.41 3.70 -6.50
N ILE A 31 1.77 3.42 -5.24
CA ILE A 31 1.95 4.37 -4.14
C ILE A 31 3.28 3.99 -3.50
N THR A 32 4.25 4.89 -3.63
CA THR A 32 5.57 4.78 -3.00
C THR A 32 5.63 5.72 -1.80
N VAL A 33 6.01 5.18 -0.65
CA VAL A 33 6.18 5.93 0.61
C VAL A 33 7.67 5.98 0.92
N SER A 34 8.22 7.19 1.04
CA SER A 34 9.63 7.44 1.34
C SER A 34 9.75 8.34 2.58
N GLY A 35 10.82 8.19 3.35
CA GLY A 35 11.05 9.05 4.52
C GLY A 35 12.38 8.78 5.21
N ILE A 36 12.70 9.63 6.18
CA ILE A 36 13.95 9.55 6.96
C ILE A 36 13.84 8.44 8.03
N ASP A 37 12.66 8.28 8.63
CA ASP A 37 12.41 7.34 9.72
C ASP A 37 11.68 6.08 9.24
N LYS A 38 12.30 4.92 9.45
CA LYS A 38 11.75 3.62 9.05
C LYS A 38 10.51 3.22 9.86
N GLN A 39 10.39 3.65 11.12
CA GLN A 39 9.20 3.36 11.92
C GLN A 39 7.98 4.09 11.34
N GLN A 40 8.12 5.40 11.10
CA GLN A 40 7.05 6.19 10.50
C GLN A 40 6.70 5.71 9.09
N VAL A 41 7.67 5.37 8.24
CA VAL A 41 7.38 4.79 6.92
C VAL A 41 6.56 3.50 7.04
N GLY A 42 6.92 2.62 7.98
CA GLY A 42 6.19 1.37 8.23
C GLY A 42 4.77 1.62 8.74
N GLN A 43 4.60 2.58 9.65
CA GLN A 43 3.29 2.96 10.19
C GLN A 43 2.38 3.53 9.10
N VAL A 44 2.87 4.49 8.32
CA VAL A 44 2.12 5.09 7.20
C VAL A 44 1.71 4.03 6.18
N ALA A 45 2.62 3.12 5.83
CA ALA A 45 2.30 2.05 4.89
C ALA A 45 1.28 1.05 5.45
N ALA A 46 1.29 0.80 6.77
CA ALA A 46 0.29 -0.04 7.43
C ALA A 46 -1.08 0.64 7.46
N GLU A 47 -1.15 1.94 7.74
CA GLU A 47 -2.40 2.72 7.72
C GLU A 47 -3.00 2.71 6.31
N ILE A 48 -2.21 2.99 5.27
CA ILE A 48 -2.66 2.94 3.86
C ILE A 48 -3.21 1.54 3.53
N ARG A 49 -2.58 0.48 4.04
CA ARG A 49 -3.04 -0.90 3.88
C ARG A 49 -4.37 -1.17 4.58
N GLU A 50 -4.60 -0.58 5.76
CA GLU A 50 -5.82 -0.77 6.54
C GLU A 50 -7.06 -0.23 5.81
N TYR A 51 -6.95 0.92 5.14
CA TYR A 51 -8.05 1.51 4.38
C TYR A 51 -8.69 0.55 3.38
N ARG A 52 -7.87 -0.26 2.69
CA ARG A 52 -8.38 -1.20 1.69
C ARG A 52 -7.50 -2.42 1.53
N GLY A 53 -7.37 -3.19 2.60
CA GLY A 53 -6.57 -4.41 2.63
C GLY A 53 -6.93 -5.42 1.54
N PRO A 54 -6.05 -6.39 1.26
CA PRO A 54 -6.23 -7.27 0.13
C PRO A 54 -7.27 -8.36 0.42
N GLU A 55 -8.25 -8.49 -0.48
CA GLU A 55 -9.33 -9.45 -0.30
C GLU A 55 -8.88 -10.92 -0.56
N PRO A 56 -9.29 -11.89 0.29
CA PRO A 56 -8.84 -13.28 0.19
C PRO A 56 -9.30 -14.04 -1.05
N TYR A 57 -10.26 -13.53 -1.82
CA TYR A 57 -10.77 -14.23 -3.02
C TYR A 57 -10.20 -13.63 -4.31
N LYS A 58 -10.43 -12.33 -4.56
CA LYS A 58 -10.00 -11.67 -5.80
C LYS A 58 -8.62 -11.02 -5.71
N GLY A 59 -8.01 -10.97 -4.52
CA GLY A 59 -6.72 -10.29 -4.29
C GLY A 59 -6.77 -8.79 -4.62
N LYS A 60 -7.96 -8.19 -4.63
CA LYS A 60 -8.16 -6.76 -4.88
C LYS A 60 -7.85 -6.00 -3.60
N GLY A 61 -7.13 -4.89 -3.73
CA GLY A 61 -6.80 -3.99 -2.63
C GLY A 61 -5.31 -3.71 -2.48
N VAL A 62 -4.97 -3.24 -1.29
CA VAL A 62 -3.69 -2.65 -0.92
C VAL A 62 -2.81 -3.74 -0.30
N ARG A 63 -1.64 -3.98 -0.90
CA ARG A 63 -0.67 -5.02 -0.57
C ARG A 63 0.75 -4.52 -0.78
N TYR A 64 1.71 -5.07 -0.04
CA TYR A 64 3.10 -4.78 -0.34
C TYR A 64 3.54 -5.45 -1.66
N ALA A 65 4.50 -4.86 -2.38
CA ALA A 65 4.91 -5.37 -3.70
C ALA A 65 5.41 -6.83 -3.67
N ASP A 66 6.15 -7.23 -2.62
CA ASP A 66 6.65 -8.60 -2.45
C ASP A 66 5.69 -9.52 -1.69
N GLU A 67 4.49 -9.06 -1.33
CA GLU A 67 3.55 -9.86 -0.55
C GLU A 67 2.79 -10.86 -1.44
N ARG A 68 2.98 -12.15 -1.16
CA ARG A 68 2.23 -13.23 -1.79
C ARG A 68 0.92 -13.46 -1.06
N ILE A 69 -0.19 -13.17 -1.72
CA ILE A 69 -1.53 -13.33 -1.14
C ILE A 69 -2.05 -14.73 -1.40
N VAL A 70 -2.37 -15.45 -0.33
CA VAL A 70 -3.04 -16.75 -0.41
C VAL A 70 -4.49 -16.49 -0.81
N ARG A 71 -4.84 -16.87 -2.03
CA ARG A 71 -6.21 -16.74 -2.54
C ARG A 71 -6.99 -18.00 -2.19
N LYS A 72 -8.19 -17.83 -1.64
CA LYS A 72 -9.18 -18.90 -1.54
C LYS A 72 -9.90 -19.05 -2.88
N GLU A 73 -10.20 -20.28 -3.25
CA GLU A 73 -11.03 -20.53 -4.43
C GLU A 73 -12.39 -19.87 -4.23
N GLY A 74 -12.73 -18.93 -5.13
CA GLY A 74 -14.07 -18.38 -5.20
C GLY A 74 -15.07 -19.44 -5.66
N LYS A 75 -16.35 -19.25 -5.35
CA LYS A 75 -17.42 -20.11 -5.83
C LYS A 75 -17.38 -20.16 -7.36
N LYS A 76 -16.93 -21.29 -7.94
CA LYS A 76 -17.08 -21.56 -9.37
C LYS A 76 -18.58 -21.53 -9.68
N LYS A 77 -19.00 -20.68 -10.60
CA LYS A 77 -20.33 -20.74 -11.21
C LYS A 77 -20.22 -21.59 -12.46
#